data_AF-A0A142CSH5-F1
#
_entry.id   AF-A0A142CSH5-F1
#
_cell.length_a   1.000
_cell.length_b   1.000
_cell.length_c   1.000
_cell.angle_alpha   90.00
_cell.angle_beta   90.00
_cell.angle_gamma   90.00
#
_symmetry.space_group_name_H-M   'P 1'
#
loop_
_entity.id
_entity.type
_entity.pdbx_description
1 polymer ?
#
loop_
_entity_poly.entity_id
_entity_poly.type
_entity_poly.pdbx_seq_one_letter_code
_entity_poly.pdbx_strand_id
1 'polypeptide(L)'
;MGKLEDVLELIKAGVTNEREIAEKLGISVNEVEDIIKILESLGYVEKVEFGSKACETCPLKKVCYGSCLRPTGARAFKLTEKAFSLEK
;
A
#
# COMPACT_ATOMS: atom_id res chain seq x y z
N MET A 1 2.34 14.91 13.30
CA MET A 1 2.71 13.82 12.37
C MET A 1 2.43 14.33 10.97
N GLY A 2 3.32 14.03 10.02
CA GLY A 2 3.15 14.43 8.63
C GLY A 2 2.24 13.46 7.89
N LYS A 3 1.51 13.95 6.89
CA LYS A 3 0.56 13.16 6.07
C LYS A 3 1.20 11.90 5.45
N LEU A 4 2.49 11.95 5.12
CA LEU A 4 3.25 10.80 4.58
C LEU A 4 3.34 9.65 5.60
N GLU A 5 3.60 9.97 6.86
CA GLU A 5 3.71 9.01 7.95
C GLU A 5 2.34 8.39 8.24
N ASP A 6 1.30 9.22 8.29
CA ASP A 6 -0.07 8.78 8.56
C ASP A 6 -0.59 7.82 7.47
N VAL A 7 -0.31 8.10 6.18
CA VAL A 7 -0.65 7.17 5.09
C VAL A 7 0.15 5.87 5.21
N LEU A 8 1.44 5.93 5.53
CA LEU A 8 2.26 4.74 5.70
C LEU A 8 1.76 3.87 6.87
N GLU A 9 1.34 4.47 7.99
CA GLU A 9 0.76 3.75 9.12
C GLU A 9 -0.56 3.05 8.74
N LEU A 10 -1.43 3.71 7.97
CA LEU A 10 -2.66 3.09 7.47
C LEU A 10 -2.39 1.90 6.56
N ILE A 11 -1.40 2.01 5.66
CA ILE A 11 -0.98 0.90 4.81
C ILE A 11 -0.39 -0.25 5.65
N LYS A 12 0.42 0.05 6.67
CA LYS A 12 0.92 -0.95 7.64
C LYS A 12 -0.20 -1.64 8.40
N ALA A 13 -1.28 -0.93 8.71
CA ALA A 13 -2.47 -1.47 9.35
C ALA A 13 -3.35 -2.30 8.39
N GLY A 14 -2.98 -2.42 7.12
CA GLY A 14 -3.70 -3.22 6.11
C GLY A 14 -4.76 -2.44 5.33
N VAL A 15 -4.85 -1.12 5.52
CA VAL A 15 -5.74 -0.26 4.73
C VAL A 15 -5.04 0.08 3.42
N THR A 16 -5.39 -0.64 2.35
CA THR A 16 -4.74 -0.49 1.03
C THR A 16 -5.61 0.22 0.00
N ASN A 17 -6.83 0.59 0.34
CA ASN A 17 -7.75 1.28 -0.58
C ASN A 17 -7.53 2.80 -0.50
N GLU A 18 -7.13 3.44 -1.60
CA GLU A 18 -6.84 4.88 -1.64
C GLU A 18 -8.05 5.74 -1.22
N ARG A 19 -9.29 5.30 -1.50
CA ARG A 19 -10.50 6.00 -1.06
C ARG A 19 -10.69 5.89 0.44
N GLU A 20 -10.48 4.71 1.00
CA GLU A 20 -10.60 4.48 2.45
C GLU A 20 -9.53 5.28 3.22
N ILE A 21 -8.31 5.34 2.69
CA ILE A 21 -7.24 6.17 3.25
C ILE A 21 -7.62 7.65 3.20
N ALA A 22 -8.14 8.11 2.06
CA ALA A 22 -8.58 9.50 1.87
C ALA A 22 -9.69 9.88 2.85
N GLU A 23 -10.68 8.99 3.04
CA GLU A 23 -11.78 9.17 4.01
C GLU A 23 -11.26 9.23 5.46
N LYS A 24 -10.34 8.34 5.84
CA LYS A 24 -9.77 8.32 7.20
C LYS A 24 -8.92 9.55 7.51
N LEU A 25 -8.21 10.08 6.53
CA LEU A 25 -7.31 11.23 6.70
C LEU A 25 -7.97 12.57 6.37
N GLY A 26 -9.21 12.56 5.84
CA GLY A 26 -9.92 13.77 5.44
C GLY A 26 -9.24 14.52 4.29
N ILE A 27 -8.57 13.80 3.39
CA ILE A 27 -7.86 14.36 2.24
C ILE A 27 -8.46 13.85 0.92
N SER A 28 -7.99 14.39 -0.20
CA SER A 28 -8.44 13.92 -1.51
C SER A 28 -7.77 12.60 -1.91
N VAL A 29 -8.46 11.79 -2.72
CA VAL A 29 -7.89 10.55 -3.28
C VAL A 29 -6.62 10.84 -4.09
N ASN A 30 -6.60 11.93 -4.86
CA ASN A 30 -5.42 12.35 -5.62
C ASN A 30 -4.22 12.63 -4.69
N GLU A 31 -4.47 13.27 -3.54
CA GLU A 31 -3.41 13.54 -2.55
C GLU A 31 -2.86 12.24 -1.96
N VAL A 32 -3.72 11.24 -1.70
CA VAL A 32 -3.27 9.89 -1.30
C VAL A 32 -2.43 9.23 -2.38
N GLU A 33 -2.84 9.31 -3.65
CA GLU A 33 -2.08 8.74 -4.76
C GLU A 33 -0.69 9.37 -4.91
N ASP A 34 -0.58 10.69 -4.74
CA ASP A 34 0.70 11.39 -4.81
C ASP A 34 1.60 11.05 -3.62
N ILE A 35 1.02 10.92 -2.41
CA ILE A 35 1.75 10.43 -1.23
C ILE A 35 2.28 9.01 -1.46
N ILE A 36 1.47 8.11 -2.02
CA ILE A 36 1.88 6.74 -2.31
C ILE A 36 3.06 6.72 -3.31
N LYS A 37 3.04 7.55 -4.37
CA LYS A 37 4.17 7.66 -5.32
C LYS A 37 5.45 8.14 -4.63
N ILE A 38 5.33 9.06 -3.67
CA ILE A 38 6.46 9.53 -2.87
C ILE A 38 6.99 8.37 -2.01
N LEU A 39 6.12 7.65 -1.31
CA LEU A 39 6.50 6.48 -0.50
C LEU A 39 7.16 5.38 -1.36
N GLU A 40 6.68 5.19 -2.59
CA GLU A 40 7.27 4.26 -3.57
C GLU A 40 8.67 4.70 -3.99
N SER A 41 8.83 5.99 -4.35
CA SER A 41 10.13 6.56 -4.74
C SER A 41 11.15 6.52 -3.59
N LEU A 42 10.68 6.65 -2.36
CA LEU A 42 11.50 6.53 -1.15
C LEU A 42 11.80 5.06 -0.78
N GLY A 43 11.16 4.10 -1.46
CA GLY A 43 11.34 2.67 -1.25
C GLY A 43 10.66 2.14 0.00
N TYR A 44 9.65 2.82 0.55
CA TYR A 44 8.84 2.32 1.67
C TYR A 44 7.76 1.32 1.23
N VAL A 45 7.27 1.49 0.00
CA VAL A 45 6.30 0.59 -0.63
C VAL A 45 6.79 0.21 -2.03
N GLU A 46 6.59 -1.04 -2.41
CA GLU A 46 6.79 -1.50 -3.79
C GLU A 46 5.45 -1.88 -4.39
N LYS A 47 5.13 -1.38 -5.57
CA LYS A 47 3.92 -1.79 -6.28
C LYS A 47 4.03 -3.26 -6.70
N VAL A 48 3.00 -4.03 -6.37
CA VAL A 48 2.89 -5.45 -6.68
C VAL A 48 1.95 -5.57 -7.87
N GLU A 49 2.42 -6.16 -8.97
CA GLU A 49 1.60 -6.48 -10.13
C GLU A 49 1.04 -7.91 -10.06
N PHE A 50 -0.04 -8.18 -10.79
CA PHE A 50 -0.63 -9.51 -10.85
C PHE A 50 0.36 -10.51 -11.46
N GLY A 51 0.66 -11.60 -10.74
CA GLY A 51 1.67 -12.59 -11.17
C GLY A 51 3.11 -12.27 -10.74
N SER A 52 3.33 -11.21 -9.95
CA SER A 52 4.64 -10.93 -9.36
C SER A 52 5.07 -12.00 -8.34
N LYS A 53 6.39 -12.16 -8.15
CA LYS A 53 6.98 -13.14 -7.21
C LYS A 53 6.36 -13.06 -5.80
N ALA A 54 5.97 -11.86 -5.36
CA ALA A 54 5.32 -11.66 -4.07
C ALA A 54 3.95 -12.37 -3.97
N CYS A 55 3.15 -12.37 -5.04
CA CYS A 55 1.93 -13.17 -5.09
C CYS A 55 2.23 -14.67 -5.22
N GLU A 56 3.33 -15.02 -5.88
CA GLU A 56 3.73 -16.42 -6.05
C GLU A 56 4.20 -17.08 -4.75
N THR A 57 4.92 -16.32 -3.91
CA THR A 57 5.39 -16.77 -2.60
C THR A 57 4.38 -16.51 -1.48
N CYS A 58 3.24 -15.86 -1.78
CA CYS A 58 2.22 -15.56 -0.78
C CYS A 58 1.55 -16.85 -0.27
N PRO A 59 1.60 -17.13 1.05
CA PRO A 59 0.97 -18.32 1.64
C PRO A 59 -0.54 -18.41 1.36
N LEU A 60 -1.17 -17.26 1.15
CA LEU A 60 -2.60 -17.14 0.84
C LEU A 60 -2.91 -17.20 -0.66
N LYS A 61 -1.94 -17.45 -1.56
CA LYS A 61 -2.12 -17.49 -3.03
C LYS A 61 -3.33 -18.33 -3.46
N LYS A 62 -3.55 -19.48 -2.81
CA LYS A 62 -4.62 -20.43 -3.13
C LYS A 62 -6.03 -19.94 -2.78
N VAL A 63 -6.15 -18.98 -1.87
CA VAL A 63 -7.43 -18.45 -1.36
C VAL A 63 -7.66 -17.01 -1.80
N CYS A 64 -6.59 -16.25 -1.94
CA CYS A 64 -6.62 -14.85 -2.33
C CYS A 64 -7.02 -14.67 -3.80
N TYR A 65 -6.57 -15.55 -4.71
CA TYR A 65 -6.79 -15.42 -6.17
C TYR A 65 -6.42 -14.04 -6.74
N GLY A 66 -5.53 -13.29 -6.08
CA GLY A 66 -5.22 -11.91 -6.44
C GLY A 66 -6.36 -10.92 -6.14
N SER A 67 -7.20 -11.20 -5.14
CA SER A 67 -8.22 -10.27 -4.65
C SER A 67 -7.66 -8.97 -4.07
N CYS A 68 -6.37 -8.91 -3.74
CA CYS A 68 -5.64 -7.67 -3.44
C CYS A 68 -5.30 -6.83 -4.68
N LEU A 69 -5.42 -7.41 -5.88
CA LEU A 69 -5.13 -6.81 -7.18
C LEU A 69 -6.40 -6.67 -8.04
N ARG A 70 -7.56 -6.46 -7.39
CA ARG A 70 -8.85 -6.43 -8.10
C ARG A 70 -8.77 -5.57 -9.36
N PRO A 71 -9.46 -5.96 -10.45
CA PRO A 71 -9.59 -5.14 -11.66
C PRO A 71 -10.30 -3.78 -11.41
N THR A 72 -10.75 -3.50 -10.19
CA THR A 72 -11.34 -2.23 -9.75
C THR A 72 -10.31 -1.11 -9.52
N GLY A 73 -9.02 -1.32 -9.84
CA GLY A 73 -7.99 -0.28 -9.78
C GLY A 73 -7.25 -0.16 -8.45
N ALA A 74 -7.47 -1.07 -7.49
CA ALA A 74 -6.73 -1.07 -6.23
C ALA A 74 -5.28 -1.50 -6.48
N ARG A 75 -4.33 -0.61 -6.20
CA ARG A 75 -2.90 -0.90 -6.29
C ARG A 75 -2.50 -1.76 -5.09
N ALA A 76 -1.89 -2.92 -5.33
CA ALA A 76 -1.33 -3.74 -4.27
C ALA A 76 0.08 -3.23 -3.96
N PHE A 77 0.40 -3.09 -2.68
CA PHE A 77 1.71 -2.65 -2.22
C PHE A 77 2.35 -3.69 -1.33
N LYS A 78 3.64 -3.92 -1.50
CA LYS A 78 4.49 -4.67 -0.60
C LYS A 78 5.26 -3.66 0.26
N LEU A 79 5.18 -3.83 1.58
CA LEU A 79 6.01 -3.08 2.51
C LEU A 79 7.44 -3.61 2.46
N THR A 80 8.42 -2.70 2.38
CA THR A 80 9.84 -3.04 2.40
C THR A 80 10.39 -3.02 3.83
N GLU A 81 11.60 -3.53 4.03
CA GLU A 81 12.29 -3.45 5.35
C GLU A 81 12.44 -2.01 5.84
N LYS A 82 12.59 -1.06 4.92
CA LYS A 82 12.66 0.37 5.21
C LYS A 82 11.37 0.93 5.82
N ALA A 83 10.21 0.34 5.50
CA ALA A 83 8.96 0.71 6.16
C ALA A 83 9.01 0.43 7.67
N PHE A 84 9.74 -0.61 8.08
CA PHE A 84 9.83 -1.03 9.48
C PHE A 84 11.01 -0.39 10.22
N SER A 85 11.93 0.27 9.52
CA SER A 85 13.07 0.99 10.16
C SER A 85 12.70 2.36 10.74
N LEU A 86 11.45 2.82 10.55
CA LEU A 86 10.89 3.93 11.31
C LEU A 86 10.49 3.42 12.71
N GLU A 87 11.49 3.13 13.54
CA GLU A 87 11.30 3.00 14.98
C GLU A 87 11.23 4.42 15.59
N LYS A 88 10.31 4.61 16.54
CA LYS A 88 10.15 5.87 17.29
C LYS A 88 11.38 6.18 18.13
#